data_AF-A0A924Z3C7-F1
#
_entry.id   AF-A0A924Z3C7-F1
#
_cell.length_a   1.000
_cell.length_b   1.000
_cell.length_c   1.000
_cell.angle_alpha   90.00
_cell.angle_beta   90.00
_cell.angle_gamma   90.00
#
_symmetry.space_group_name_H-M   'P 1'
#
loop_
_entity.id
_entity.type
_entity.pdbx_description
1 polymer ?
#
loop_
_entity_poly.entity_id
_entity_poly.type
_entity_poly.pdbx_seq_one_letter_code
_entity_poly.pdbx_strand_id
1 'polypeptide(L)'
;MKPSGIRAVAIGSAIAVALGGFGIFSYFMLRSPSQSSVASPSSTPDEVADAVSALGRLEPEGGVMKIAAPSSGFGSARVERLLVKEGSIVKPKQPIAVMDNFDSLYATALQAEAQVREARSRLSQVQSGAKTGDV
;
A
#
# COMPACT_ATOMS: atom_id res chain seq x y z
N MET A 1 69.21 42.58 -9.45
CA MET A 1 67.93 42.63 -8.70
C MET A 1 66.82 42.71 -9.74
N LYS A 2 66.06 41.62 -9.96
CA LYS A 2 65.10 41.53 -11.06
C LYS A 2 63.89 40.66 -10.65
N PRO A 3 62.82 41.24 -10.11
CA PRO A 3 61.49 40.61 -10.07
C PRO A 3 60.68 41.13 -11.27
N SER A 4 59.69 40.48 -11.86
CA SER A 4 58.94 39.27 -11.54
C SER A 4 57.97 39.03 -12.71
N GLY A 5 58.31 38.15 -13.65
CA GLY A 5 57.42 37.79 -14.77
C GLY A 5 56.16 37.02 -14.34
N ILE A 6 56.24 36.33 -13.20
CA ILE A 6 55.16 35.48 -12.68
C ILE A 6 53.93 36.31 -12.26
N ARG A 7 54.11 37.53 -11.76
CA ARG A 7 53.00 38.41 -11.37
C ARG A 7 52.22 38.94 -12.58
N ALA A 8 52.91 39.25 -13.67
CA ALA A 8 52.26 39.69 -14.90
C ALA A 8 51.43 38.57 -15.55
N VAL A 9 51.95 37.33 -15.53
CA VAL A 9 51.22 36.15 -16.05
C VAL A 9 50.01 35.82 -15.17
N ALA A 10 50.14 35.92 -13.84
CA ALA A 10 49.02 35.68 -12.92
C ALA A 10 47.89 36.72 -13.08
N ILE A 11 48.23 38.00 -13.27
CA ILE A 11 47.24 39.07 -13.47
C ILE A 11 46.56 38.90 -14.84
N GLY A 12 47.31 38.57 -15.89
CA GLY A 12 46.74 38.33 -17.22
C GLY A 12 45.77 37.14 -17.26
N SER A 13 46.11 36.04 -16.58
CA SER A 13 45.24 34.87 -16.42
C SER A 13 43.94 35.20 -15.68
N ALA A 14 44.01 35.99 -14.60
CA ALA A 14 42.83 36.36 -13.82
C ALA A 14 41.82 37.19 -14.64
N ILE A 15 42.32 38.11 -15.47
CA ILE A 15 41.48 38.95 -16.34
C ILE A 15 40.80 38.10 -17.43
N ALA A 16 41.52 37.16 -18.03
CA ALA A 16 40.96 36.27 -19.04
C ALA A 16 39.83 35.37 -18.49
N VAL A 17 40.01 34.85 -17.27
CA VAL A 17 38.98 34.03 -16.59
C VAL A 17 37.77 34.88 -16.21
N ALA A 18 37.99 36.11 -15.73
CA ALA A 18 36.90 37.01 -15.36
C ALA A 18 36.03 37.38 -16.57
N LEU A 19 36.64 37.73 -17.71
CA LEU A 19 35.92 38.07 -18.94
C LEU A 19 35.21 36.86 -19.56
N GLY A 20 35.86 35.70 -19.59
CA GLY A 20 35.25 34.46 -20.07
C GLY A 20 34.08 34.02 -19.20
N GLY A 21 34.24 34.06 -17.88
CA GLY A 21 33.20 33.73 -16.92
C GLY A 21 31.99 34.67 -16.99
N PHE A 22 32.24 35.97 -17.14
CA PHE A 22 31.16 36.97 -17.27
C PHE A 22 30.35 36.77 -18.55
N GLY A 23 30.99 36.42 -19.67
CA GLY A 23 30.30 36.13 -20.93
C GLY A 23 29.40 34.88 -20.86
N ILE A 24 29.88 33.81 -20.21
CA ILE A 24 29.09 32.58 -20.01
C ILE A 24 27.93 32.83 -19.05
N PHE A 25 28.18 33.57 -17.97
CA PHE A 25 27.15 33.90 -16.99
C PHE A 25 26.06 34.79 -17.57
N SER A 26 26.42 35.82 -18.35
CA SER A 26 25.46 36.70 -18.99
C SER A 26 24.63 35.96 -20.04
N TYR A 27 25.24 35.03 -20.78
CA TYR A 27 24.52 34.18 -21.74
C TYR A 27 23.49 33.27 -21.06
N PHE A 28 23.85 32.68 -19.90
CA PHE A 28 22.91 31.88 -19.12
C PHE A 28 21.81 32.72 -18.46
N MET A 29 22.15 33.94 -17.99
CA MET A 29 21.20 34.84 -17.34
C MET A 29 20.18 35.43 -18.33
N LEU A 30 20.60 35.72 -19.57
CA LEU A 30 19.72 36.25 -20.62
C LEU A 30 19.00 35.15 -21.41
N ARG A 31 19.39 33.87 -21.26
CA ARG A 31 18.57 32.74 -21.72
C ARG A 31 17.37 32.58 -20.79
N SER A 32 16.35 33.40 -21.01
CA SER A 32 15.02 33.13 -20.48
C SER A 32 14.64 31.71 -20.88
N PRO A 33 14.28 30.82 -19.94
CA PRO A 33 13.76 29.50 -20.30
C PRO A 33 12.55 29.74 -21.19
N SER A 34 12.63 29.27 -22.43
CA SER A 34 11.56 29.37 -23.41
C SER A 34 10.30 28.86 -22.74
N GLN A 35 9.42 29.78 -22.34
CA GLN A 35 8.13 29.45 -21.81
C GLN A 35 7.42 28.76 -22.97
N SER A 36 7.29 27.43 -22.89
CA SER A 36 6.47 26.66 -23.81
C SER A 36 5.13 27.37 -23.89
N SER A 37 4.89 28.05 -25.01
CA SER A 37 3.59 28.62 -25.32
C SER A 37 2.66 27.42 -25.34
N VAL A 38 1.90 27.27 -24.26
CA VAL A 38 0.76 26.37 -24.24
C VAL A 38 -0.16 26.98 -25.28
N ALA A 39 -0.19 26.39 -26.47
CA ALA A 39 -1.04 26.83 -27.55
C ALA A 39 -2.44 27.04 -26.97
N SER A 40 -2.94 28.27 -27.01
CA SER A 40 -4.34 28.53 -26.71
C SER A 40 -5.16 27.64 -27.63
N PRO A 41 -6.11 26.83 -27.13
CA PRO A 41 -6.92 26.01 -28.00
C PRO A 41 -7.64 26.97 -28.95
N SER A 42 -7.30 26.88 -30.25
CA SER A 42 -8.10 27.49 -31.30
C SER A 42 -9.46 26.81 -31.20
N SER A 43 -10.46 27.54 -30.71
CA SER A 43 -11.85 27.13 -30.79
C SER A 43 -12.23 27.10 -32.27
N THR A 44 -11.97 25.97 -32.94
CA THR A 44 -12.72 25.58 -34.13
C THR A 44 -14.20 25.66 -33.74
N PRO A 45 -15.06 26.33 -34.53
CA PRO A 45 -16.49 26.31 -34.28
C PRO A 45 -16.92 24.85 -34.14
N ASP A 46 -17.37 24.50 -32.94
CA ASP A 46 -17.83 23.18 -32.58
C ASP A 46 -18.81 22.73 -33.65
N GLU A 47 -18.45 21.65 -34.36
CA GLU A 47 -19.47 20.76 -34.88
C GLU A 47 -20.33 20.44 -33.67
N VAL A 48 -21.60 20.89 -33.70
CA VAL A 48 -22.52 20.75 -32.57
C VAL A 48 -22.78 19.27 -32.39
N ALA A 49 -21.87 18.61 -31.67
CA ALA A 49 -22.05 17.26 -31.23
C ALA A 49 -23.24 17.31 -30.28
N ASP A 50 -24.30 16.59 -30.64
CA ASP A 50 -25.50 16.44 -29.84
C ASP A 50 -25.12 15.59 -28.61
N ALA A 51 -24.41 16.21 -27.67
CA ALA A 51 -23.76 15.55 -26.55
C ALA A 51 -24.67 15.63 -25.33
N VAL A 52 -25.20 14.48 -24.93
CA VAL A 52 -25.98 14.36 -23.70
C VAL A 52 -25.02 14.25 -22.52
N SER A 53 -25.09 15.22 -21.61
CA SER A 53 -24.34 15.16 -20.34
C SER A 53 -25.21 14.58 -19.22
N ALA A 54 -24.61 13.77 -18.37
CA ALA A 54 -25.24 13.21 -17.19
C ALA A 54 -24.27 13.21 -16.02
N LEU A 55 -24.77 13.51 -14.82
CA LEU A 55 -23.99 13.40 -13.59
C LEU A 55 -23.98 11.94 -13.12
N GLY A 56 -22.79 11.42 -12.80
CA GLY A 56 -22.61 10.07 -12.29
C GLY A 56 -21.66 10.03 -11.10
N ARG A 57 -21.56 8.85 -10.47
CA ARG A 57 -20.59 8.56 -9.41
C ARG A 57 -19.79 7.32 -9.81
N LEU A 58 -18.51 7.32 -9.49
CA LEU A 58 -17.66 6.14 -9.64
C LEU A 58 -17.89 5.20 -8.46
N GLU A 59 -18.02 3.91 -8.75
CA GLU A 59 -18.12 2.82 -7.77
C GLU A 59 -17.09 1.74 -8.13
N PRO A 60 -16.44 1.08 -7.15
CA PRO A 60 -15.56 -0.04 -7.43
C PRO A 60 -16.34 -1.18 -8.11
N GLU A 61 -15.74 -1.83 -9.12
CA GLU A 61 -16.35 -2.98 -9.81
C GLU A 61 -16.74 -4.11 -8.84
N GLY A 62 -15.99 -4.28 -7.74
CA GLY A 62 -16.26 -5.25 -6.68
C GLY A 62 -17.14 -4.75 -5.52
N GLY A 63 -17.66 -3.52 -5.62
CA GLY A 63 -18.42 -2.86 -4.56
C GLY A 63 -17.60 -2.62 -3.28
N VAL A 64 -18.30 -2.25 -2.21
CA VAL A 64 -17.71 -2.01 -0.88
C VAL A 64 -18.18 -3.10 0.09
N MET A 65 -17.25 -3.92 0.58
CA MET A 65 -17.54 -4.94 1.59
C MET A 65 -17.25 -4.43 2.99
N LYS A 66 -18.27 -4.47 3.86
CA LYS A 66 -18.11 -4.17 5.30
C LYS A 66 -17.75 -5.45 6.04
N ILE A 67 -16.65 -5.41 6.77
CA ILE A 67 -16.18 -6.54 7.57
C ILE A 67 -16.63 -6.33 9.02
N ALA A 68 -17.21 -7.36 9.62
CA ALA A 68 -17.65 -7.36 11.01
C ALA A 68 -16.93 -8.47 11.80
N ALA A 69 -16.88 -8.32 13.12
CA ALA A 69 -16.38 -9.36 13.99
C ALA A 69 -17.24 -10.64 13.88
N PRO A 70 -16.65 -11.84 13.97
CA PRO A 70 -17.41 -13.08 14.02
C PRO A 70 -18.39 -13.05 15.19
N SER A 71 -19.61 -13.55 14.97
CA SER A 71 -20.60 -13.69 16.05
C SER A 71 -20.13 -14.75 17.05
N SER A 72 -19.56 -14.33 18.18
CA SER A 72 -19.41 -15.22 19.34
C SER A 72 -20.79 -15.40 19.97
N GLY A 73 -21.28 -16.64 20.06
CA GLY A 73 -22.63 -16.95 20.57
C GLY A 73 -22.96 -16.39 21.97
N PHE A 74 -21.96 -15.93 22.72
CA PHE A 74 -22.11 -15.19 23.98
C PHE A 74 -21.09 -14.04 24.03
N GLY A 75 -21.58 -12.80 23.96
CA GLY A 75 -20.78 -11.57 24.13
C GLY A 75 -20.26 -10.96 22.83
N SER A 76 -20.01 -9.64 22.87
CA SER A 76 -19.36 -8.91 21.79
C SER A 76 -17.84 -9.07 21.91
N ALA A 77 -17.24 -9.80 20.96
CA ALA A 77 -15.79 -9.88 20.82
C ALA A 77 -15.22 -8.51 20.45
N ARG A 78 -14.12 -8.11 21.08
CA ARG A 78 -13.43 -6.85 20.77
C ARG A 78 -12.16 -7.12 19.98
N VAL A 79 -11.76 -6.14 19.18
CA VAL A 79 -10.46 -6.19 18.49
C VAL A 79 -9.37 -6.01 19.54
N GLU A 80 -8.60 -7.06 19.81
CA GLU A 80 -7.39 -6.98 20.64
C GLU A 80 -6.24 -6.39 19.82
N ARG A 81 -6.10 -6.83 18.57
CA ARG A 81 -4.97 -6.47 17.72
C ARG A 81 -5.39 -6.37 16.26
N LEU A 82 -4.94 -5.31 15.59
CA LEU A 82 -5.07 -5.16 14.14
C LEU A 82 -3.75 -5.59 13.47
N LEU A 83 -3.85 -6.48 12.47
CA LEU A 83 -2.69 -7.06 11.76
C LEU A 83 -2.37 -6.33 10.45
N VAL A 84 -3.20 -5.37 10.06
CA VAL A 84 -3.08 -4.60 8.83
C VAL A 84 -3.14 -3.11 9.12
N LYS A 85 -2.62 -2.29 8.21
CA LYS A 85 -2.76 -0.83 8.26
C LYS A 85 -3.89 -0.38 7.34
N GLU A 86 -4.48 0.76 7.64
CA GLU A 86 -5.44 1.41 6.74
C GLU A 86 -4.83 1.62 5.35
N GLY A 87 -5.62 1.41 4.29
CA GLY A 87 -5.17 1.48 2.91
C GLY A 87 -4.32 0.30 2.42
N SER A 88 -4.05 -0.71 3.26
CA SER A 88 -3.29 -1.90 2.84
C SER A 88 -4.09 -2.78 1.88
N ILE A 89 -3.40 -3.33 0.88
CA ILE A 89 -3.95 -4.35 -0.01
C ILE A 89 -3.92 -5.70 0.72
N VAL A 90 -5.07 -6.39 0.79
CA VAL A 90 -5.21 -7.70 1.45
C VAL A 90 -5.60 -8.78 0.45
N LYS A 91 -5.18 -10.01 0.71
CA LYS A 91 -5.55 -11.20 -0.07
C LYS A 91 -6.77 -11.91 0.52
N PRO A 92 -7.53 -12.69 -0.27
CA PRO A 92 -8.57 -13.55 0.27
C PRO A 92 -8.03 -14.46 1.39
N LYS A 93 -8.82 -14.65 2.46
CA LYS A 93 -8.48 -15.47 3.64
C LYS A 93 -7.28 -14.98 4.47
N GLN A 94 -6.77 -13.78 4.21
CA GLN A 94 -5.72 -13.19 5.05
C GLN A 94 -6.28 -12.76 6.41
N PRO A 95 -5.64 -13.14 7.54
CA PRO A 95 -6.00 -12.62 8.86
C PRO A 95 -5.74 -11.10 8.94
N ILE A 96 -6.75 -10.34 9.35
CA ILE A 96 -6.67 -8.86 9.46
C ILE A 96 -6.70 -8.36 10.91
N ALA A 97 -7.21 -9.15 11.84
CA ALA A 97 -7.35 -8.80 13.25
C ALA A 97 -7.35 -10.05 14.13
N VAL A 98 -6.97 -9.89 15.38
CA VAL A 98 -7.11 -10.89 16.46
C VAL A 98 -8.12 -10.36 17.46
N MET A 99 -9.06 -11.22 17.86
CA MET A 99 -10.09 -10.94 18.85
C MET A 99 -9.59 -11.28 20.25
N ASP A 100 -10.07 -10.56 21.26
CA ASP A 100 -9.72 -10.76 22.67
C ASP A 100 -10.10 -12.15 23.24
N ASN A 101 -11.09 -12.80 22.65
CA ASN A 101 -11.56 -14.13 23.05
C ASN A 101 -10.85 -15.29 22.34
N PHE A 102 -9.84 -15.01 21.50
CA PHE A 102 -9.18 -16.04 20.68
C PHE A 102 -8.61 -17.17 21.54
N ASP A 103 -7.86 -16.86 22.59
CA ASP A 103 -7.21 -17.87 23.44
C ASP A 103 -8.22 -18.75 24.18
N SER A 104 -9.31 -18.16 24.67
CA SER A 104 -10.40 -18.88 25.34
C SER A 104 -11.11 -19.83 24.38
N LEU A 105 -11.39 -19.38 23.15
CA LEU A 105 -12.01 -20.21 22.10
C LEU A 105 -11.07 -21.33 21.66
N TYR A 106 -9.77 -21.04 21.58
CA TYR A 106 -8.75 -22.04 21.24
C TYR A 106 -8.65 -23.13 22.31
N ALA A 107 -8.60 -22.75 23.60
CA ALA A 107 -8.61 -23.70 24.70
C ALA A 107 -9.88 -24.56 24.72
N THR A 108 -11.04 -23.94 24.48
CA THR A 108 -12.33 -24.67 24.38
C THR A 108 -12.32 -25.67 23.23
N ALA A 109 -11.76 -25.30 22.08
CA ALA A 109 -11.61 -26.19 20.94
C ALA A 109 -10.71 -27.40 21.26
N LEU A 110 -9.58 -27.18 21.93
CA LEU A 110 -8.67 -28.25 22.35
C LEU A 110 -9.33 -29.22 23.34
N GLN A 111 -10.10 -28.70 24.29
CA GLN A 111 -10.85 -29.53 25.23
C GLN A 111 -11.89 -30.39 24.50
N ALA A 112 -12.65 -29.81 23.57
CA ALA A 112 -13.64 -30.54 22.78
C ALA A 112 -12.98 -31.63 21.92
N GLU A 113 -11.83 -31.34 21.32
CA GLU A 113 -11.07 -32.33 20.54
C GLU A 113 -10.58 -33.51 21.41
N ALA A 114 -10.12 -33.24 22.63
CA ALA A 114 -9.75 -34.29 23.58
C ALA A 114 -10.94 -35.18 23.95
N GLN A 115 -12.11 -34.59 24.21
CA GLN A 115 -13.34 -35.34 24.50
C GLN A 115 -13.77 -36.21 23.31
N VAL A 116 -13.66 -35.69 22.08
CA VAL A 116 -13.95 -36.46 20.85
C VAL A 116 -12.99 -37.64 20.71
N ARG A 117 -11.70 -37.46 20.99
CA ARG A 117 -10.73 -38.58 20.96
C ARG A 117 -11.08 -39.66 21.98
N GLU A 118 -11.42 -39.25 23.20
CA GLU A 118 -11.78 -40.15 24.30
C GLU A 118 -13.04 -40.97 23.98
N ALA A 119 -14.09 -40.32 23.50
CA ALA A 119 -15.32 -40.97 23.06
C ALA A 119 -15.08 -41.96 21.90
N ARG A 120 -14.21 -41.61 20.94
CA ARG A 120 -13.84 -42.51 19.84
C ARG A 120 -13.10 -43.74 20.33
N SER A 121 -12.20 -43.62 21.30
CA SER A 121 -11.51 -44.76 21.92
C SER A 121 -12.47 -45.66 22.68
N ARG A 122 -13.45 -45.11 23.40
CA ARG A 122 -14.51 -45.91 24.04
C ARG A 122 -15.35 -46.66 23.02
N LEU A 123 -15.72 -45.99 21.93
CA LEU A 123 -16.50 -46.59 20.86
C LEU A 123 -15.76 -47.78 20.22
N SER A 124 -14.45 -47.65 19.95
CA SER A 124 -13.66 -48.76 19.39
C SER A 124 -13.51 -49.92 20.36
N GLN A 125 -13.37 -49.65 21.66
CA GLN A 125 -13.35 -50.70 22.70
C GLN A 125 -14.67 -51.47 22.76
N VAL A 126 -15.82 -50.77 22.74
CA VAL A 126 -17.15 -51.42 22.74
C VAL A 126 -17.36 -52.24 21.47
N GLN A 127 -17.00 -51.71 20.30
CA GLN A 127 -17.10 -52.45 19.04
C GLN A 127 -16.22 -53.70 19.00
N SER A 128 -15.05 -53.65 19.65
CA SER A 128 -14.13 -54.81 19.74
C SER A 128 -14.61 -55.82 20.80
N GLY A 129 -15.16 -55.34 21.92
CA GLY A 129 -15.73 -56.19 22.97
C GLY A 129 -17.04 -56.89 22.57
N ALA A 130 -17.80 -56.33 21.62
CA ALA A 130 -19.03 -56.92 21.10
C ALA A 130 -18.82 -58.09 20.11
N LYS A 131 -17.58 -58.54 19.85
CA LYS A 131 -17.27 -59.63 18.90
C LYS A 131 -17.00 -61.01 19.52
N THR A 132 -17.29 -61.26 20.80
CA THR A 132 -17.21 -62.62 21.34
C THR A 132 -18.34 -62.85 22.35
N GLY A 133 -19.55 -62.93 21.80
CA GLY A 133 -20.72 -63.50 22.44
C GLY A 133 -21.47 -64.33 21.40
N ASP A 134 -20.75 -65.25 20.75
CA ASP A 134 -21.38 -66.42 20.12
C ASP A 134 -22.07 -67.20 21.25
N VAL A 135 -23.39 -67.35 21.10
CA VAL A 135 -24.20 -68.39 21.74
C VAL A 135 -23.96 -69.74 21.06
#